data_AF-A0A950KZA5-F1
#
_entry.id   AF-A0A950KZA5-F1
#
_cell.length_a   1.000
_cell.length_b   1.000
_cell.length_c   1.000
_cell.angle_alpha   90.00
_cell.angle_beta   90.00
_cell.angle_gamma   90.00
#
_symmetry.space_group_name_H-M   'P 1'
#
loop_
_entity.id
_entity.type
_entity.pdbx_description
1 polymer ?
#
loop_
_entity_poly.entity_id
_entity_poly.type
_entity_poly.pdbx_seq_one_letter_code
_entity_poly.pdbx_strand_id
1 'polypeptide(L)' 'MPPSLDVGEITDKGYINQRACLESRAAEVARLYAADLDPEVIRPAS' A
#
# COMPACT_ATOMS: atom_id res chain seq x y z
N MET A 1 -8.89 0.03 -1.65
CA MET A 1 -9.44 -1.09 -0.84
C MET A 1 -8.80 -1.07 0.55
N PRO A 2 -9.57 -1.33 1.63
CA PRO A 2 -9.01 -1.46 2.98
C PRO A 2 -7.99 -2.61 3.07
N PRO A 3 -7.19 -2.68 4.15
CA PRO A 3 -6.37 -3.85 4.48
C PRO A 3 -7.23 -5.11 4.64
N SER A 4 -6.80 -6.23 4.07
CA SER A 4 -7.55 -7.49 4.11
C SER A 4 -7.05 -8.44 5.22
N LEU A 5 -8.00 -8.98 5.99
CA LEU A 5 -7.74 -10.06 6.96
C LEU A 5 -7.35 -11.37 6.24
N ASP A 6 -7.99 -11.66 5.10
CA ASP A 6 -7.85 -12.94 4.40
C ASP A 6 -6.44 -13.17 3.86
N VAL A 7 -5.78 -12.09 3.43
CA VAL A 7 -4.37 -12.12 2.97
C VAL A 7 -3.39 -11.65 4.06
N GLY A 8 -3.87 -11.47 5.29
CA GLY A 8 -3.04 -11.19 6.45
C GLY A 8 -2.41 -9.79 6.50
N GLU A 9 -2.96 -8.81 5.79
CA GLU A 9 -2.53 -7.39 5.83
C GLU A 9 -2.90 -6.72 7.17
N ILE A 10 -3.92 -7.23 7.86
CA ILE A 10 -4.36 -6.74 9.17
C ILE A 10 -4.62 -7.92 10.11
N THR A 11 -4.46 -7.71 11.42
CA THR A 11 -4.81 -8.70 12.45
C THR A 11 -6.27 -8.54 12.91
N ASP A 12 -6.81 -9.54 13.60
CA ASP A 12 -8.13 -9.49 14.24
C ASP A 12 -8.25 -8.38 15.30
N LYS A 13 -7.11 -7.86 15.80
CA LYS A 13 -7.03 -6.72 16.72
C LYS A 13 -6.81 -5.38 16.03
N GLY A 14 -6.77 -5.34 14.70
CA GLY A 14 -6.65 -4.11 13.91
C GLY A 14 -5.22 -3.61 13.70
N TYR A 15 -4.19 -4.42 13.98
CA TYR A 15 -2.81 -4.03 13.69
C TYR A 15 -2.46 -4.34 12.24
N ILE A 16 -1.77 -3.41 11.57
CA ILE A 16 -1.27 -3.63 10.20
C ILE A 16 -0.04 -4.53 10.24
N ASN A 17 -0.06 -5.58 9.43
CA ASN A 17 1.10 -6.40 9.15
C ASN A 17 1.85 -5.81 7.95
N GLN A 18 2.82 -4.94 8.23
CA GLN A 18 3.57 -4.23 7.20
C GLN A 18 4.21 -5.17 6.17
N ARG A 19 4.75 -6.31 6.61
CA ARG A 19 5.38 -7.26 5.71
C ARG A 19 4.38 -7.82 4.69
N ALA A 20 3.22 -8.30 5.16
CA ALA A 20 2.18 -8.82 4.28
C ALA A 20 1.61 -7.74 3.34
N CYS A 21 1.46 -6.50 3.82
CA CYS A 21 1.05 -5.38 2.97
C CYS A 21 2.07 -5.08 1.86
N LEU A 22 3.36 -5.02 2.19
CA LEU A 22 4.41 -4.76 1.20
C LEU A 22 4.51 -5.88 0.16
N GLU A 23 4.35 -7.14 0.59
CA GLU A 23 4.31 -8.30 -0.31
C GLU A 23 3.07 -8.26 -1.20
N SER A 24 1.88 -8.00 -0.64
CA SER A 24 0.60 -8.03 -1.37
C SER A 24 0.39 -6.82 -2.27
N ARG A 25 1.00 -5.67 -1.95
CA ARG A 25 0.84 -4.39 -2.67
C ARG A 25 2.13 -3.90 -3.34
N ALA A 26 3.02 -4.83 -3.67
CA ALA A 26 4.32 -4.52 -4.25
C ALA A 26 4.19 -3.66 -5.52
N ALA A 27 3.16 -3.91 -6.34
CA ALA A 27 2.90 -3.17 -7.57
C ALA A 27 2.49 -1.72 -7.29
N GLU A 28 1.59 -1.48 -6.34
CA GLU A 28 1.18 -0.14 -5.95
C GLU A 28 2.33 0.65 -5.33
N VAL A 29 3.17 0.01 -4.51
CA VAL A 29 4.37 0.63 -3.95
C VAL A 29 5.35 1.01 -5.06
N ALA A 30 5.61 0.10 -6.01
CA ALA A 30 6.48 0.40 -7.14
C ALA A 30 5.95 1.58 -7.98
N ARG A 31 4.63 1.63 -8.22
CA ARG A 31 3.97 2.72 -8.94
C ARG A 31 4.08 4.06 -8.20
N LEU A 32 3.95 4.06 -6.87
CA LEU A 32 4.07 5.26 -6.04
C LEU A 32 5.49 5.86 -6.10
N TYR A 33 6.51 5.01 -6.19
CA TYR A 33 7.92 5.42 -6.21
C TYR A 33 8.56 5.40 -7.61
N ALA A 34 7.75 5.29 -8.66
CA ALA A 34 8.25 5.32 -10.03
C ALA A 34 8.90 6.67 -10.36
N ALA A 35 9.89 6.65 -11.26
CA ALA A 35 10.57 7.87 -11.71
C ALA A 35 9.59 8.82 -12.44
N ASP A 36 8.76 8.25 -13.31
CA ASP A 36 7.61 8.94 -13.89
C ASP A 36 6.42 8.68 -12.98
N LEU A 37 5.95 9.74 -12.32
CA LEU A 37 4.83 9.64 -11.39
C LEU A 37 3.55 9.26 -12.12
N ASP A 38 2.88 8.24 -11.60
CA ASP A 38 1.56 7.88 -12.07
C ASP A 38 0.56 9.05 -11.87
N PRO A 39 -0.37 9.30 -12.82
CA PRO A 39 -1.35 10.38 -12.72
C PRO A 39 -2.20 10.38 -11.44
N GLU A 40 -2.36 9.24 -10.77
CA GLU A 40 -3.10 9.13 -9.52
C GLU A 40 -2.29 9.56 -8.28
N VAL A 41 -0.98 9.80 -8.42
CA VAL A 41 -0.14 10.24 -7.30
C VAL A 41 -0.44 11.70 -6.95
N ILE A 42 -1.05 11.90 -5.78
CA ILE A 42 -1.32 13.22 -5.22
C ILE A 42 -0.07 13.72 -4.48
N ARG A 43 0.38 14.93 -4.80
CA ARG A 43 1.50 15.60 -4.12
C ARG A 43 0.99 16.72 -3.20
N PRO A 44 1.70 17.03 -2.12
CA PRO A 44 1.38 18.19 -1.29
C PRO A 44 1.40 19.47 -2.14
N ALA A 45 0.50 20.41 -1.85
CA ALA A 45 0.63 21.76 -2.37
C ALA A 45 1.89 22.40 -1.75
N SER A 46 2.71 23.01 -2.60
CA SER A 46 3.87 23.82 -2.22
C SER A 46 3.45 25.13 -1.56
#